data_AF-A0A7C6DM52-F1
#
_entry.id   AF-A0A7C6DM52-F1
#
_cell.length_a   1.000
_cell.length_b   1.000
_cell.length_c   1.000
_cell.angle_alpha   90.00
_cell.angle_beta   90.00
_cell.angle_gamma   90.00
#
_symmetry.space_group_name_H-M   'P 1'
#
loop_
_entity.id
_entity.type
_entity.pdbx_description
1 polymer ?
#
loop_
_entity_poly.entity_id
_entity_poly.type
_entity_poly.pdbx_seq_one_letter_code
_entity_poly.pdbx_strand_id
1 'polypeptide(L)'
;MVARHAGEGPRVATEGDRGDRGVRPLWRLRVSLPARPARDGYAGPSAPGLQGHGRDVRRDAPDLSHPLGAPKLEAALAATRFRHQFRRYQALALEAIDRAFARGKPRAYVVAPPGSGKTVIGLEAIRRLGRRGLVLCPNTAVQAQWLAQWCDFQPQVVAASADPDAPADLLVLTYQAVCSLQAPRRSDDDDDESDLDERALALWRAALVRDGQAEAEADDSIAELRDAGSPHYQANIAYYRRQARLLLAQGDDREQVLSLLHPEARSLLANLRMSGPWTLVLDECHHLLAL
;
A
#
# COMPACT_ATOMS: atom_id res chain seq x y z
N MET A 1 -44.73 34.74 -27.74
CA MET A 1 -44.00 35.42 -26.66
C MET A 1 -43.24 34.38 -25.85
N VAL A 2 -41.98 34.10 -26.20
CA VAL A 2 -40.92 33.65 -25.27
C VAL A 2 -39.60 34.07 -25.92
N ALA A 3 -38.87 34.92 -25.21
CA ALA A 3 -37.58 35.46 -25.61
C ALA A 3 -36.43 34.51 -25.27
N ARG A 4 -35.37 34.64 -26.08
CA ARG A 4 -34.06 34.00 -25.96
C ARG A 4 -33.35 34.39 -24.66
N HIS A 5 -32.58 33.47 -24.07
CA HIS A 5 -31.34 33.79 -23.36
C HIS A 5 -30.27 32.74 -23.62
N ALA A 6 -29.11 33.23 -24.06
CA ALA A 6 -27.87 32.50 -24.24
C ALA A 6 -27.21 32.25 -22.88
N GLY A 7 -26.52 31.11 -22.74
CA GLY A 7 -25.67 30.79 -21.60
C GLY A 7 -24.41 30.08 -22.09
N GLU A 8 -23.28 30.68 -21.81
CA GLU A 8 -21.94 30.38 -22.32
C GLU A 8 -21.45 28.96 -21.97
N GLY A 9 -20.75 28.32 -22.90
CA GLY A 9 -20.06 27.06 -22.68
C GLY A 9 -18.82 27.21 -21.77
N PRO A 10 -18.38 26.14 -21.09
CA PRO A 10 -17.24 26.19 -20.20
C PRO A 10 -15.93 26.43 -20.99
N ARG A 11 -15.20 27.48 -20.61
CA ARG A 11 -13.87 27.82 -21.14
C ARG A 11 -12.79 26.96 -20.47
N VAL A 12 -11.82 26.54 -21.27
CA VAL A 12 -10.57 25.89 -20.84
C VAL A 12 -9.54 26.99 -20.60
N ALA A 13 -8.95 27.05 -19.41
CA ALA A 13 -7.79 27.90 -19.14
C ALA A 13 -6.51 27.08 -19.35
N THR A 14 -5.62 27.57 -20.20
CA THR A 14 -4.22 27.16 -20.32
C THR A 14 -3.38 28.14 -19.53
N GLU A 15 -2.57 27.69 -18.58
CA GLU A 15 -1.72 28.58 -17.79
C GLU A 15 -0.28 28.52 -18.28
N GLY A 16 0.20 29.68 -18.72
CA GLY A 16 1.60 30.01 -18.82
C GLY A 16 1.94 31.00 -17.71
N ASP A 17 3.08 30.74 -17.10
CA ASP A 17 3.92 31.65 -16.30
C ASP A 17 3.69 31.79 -14.79
N ARG A 18 4.84 31.94 -14.12
CA ARG A 18 5.17 31.61 -12.73
C ARG A 18 4.55 32.54 -11.68
N GLY A 19 4.35 32.01 -10.48
CA GLY A 19 4.11 32.79 -9.26
C GLY A 19 3.91 31.92 -8.02
N ASP A 20 4.95 31.84 -7.20
CA ASP A 20 4.99 31.24 -5.86
C ASP A 20 3.79 31.68 -4.97
N ARG A 21 3.09 30.69 -4.36
CA ARG A 21 2.53 30.70 -2.99
C ARG A 21 1.55 29.53 -2.74
N GLY A 22 1.87 28.71 -1.75
CA GLY A 22 0.90 28.01 -0.88
C GLY A 22 0.20 26.77 -1.46
N VAL A 23 0.82 25.60 -1.31
CA VAL A 23 0.22 24.31 -1.62
C VAL A 23 -0.99 24.06 -0.71
N ARG A 24 -2.21 24.08 -1.29
CA ARG A 24 -3.41 23.43 -0.74
C ARG A 24 -3.90 22.39 -1.76
N PRO A 25 -4.07 21.10 -1.41
CA PRO A 25 -4.59 20.14 -2.36
C PRO A 25 -6.10 20.33 -2.51
N LEU A 26 -6.50 20.98 -3.61
CA LEU A 26 -7.87 21.03 -4.10
C LEU A 26 -8.09 19.90 -5.11
N TRP A 27 -8.62 18.77 -4.64
CA TRP A 27 -9.49 17.94 -5.46
C TRP A 27 -10.47 17.19 -4.56
N ARG A 28 -11.70 17.69 -4.46
CA ARG A 28 -12.85 16.96 -3.91
C ARG A 28 -13.86 16.82 -5.03
N LEU A 29 -13.91 15.66 -5.68
CA LEU A 29 -14.99 15.33 -6.60
C LEU A 29 -16.17 14.78 -5.80
N ARG A 30 -17.23 15.59 -5.63
CA ARG A 30 -18.47 15.17 -4.98
C ARG A 30 -19.45 14.73 -6.06
N VAL A 31 -19.78 13.44 -6.11
CA VAL A 31 -20.82 12.91 -7.02
C VAL A 31 -22.12 12.79 -6.22
N SER A 32 -23.13 13.58 -6.57
CA SER A 32 -24.49 13.49 -6.02
C SER A 32 -25.30 12.45 -6.82
N LEU A 33 -25.98 11.53 -6.14
CA LEU A 33 -26.82 10.49 -6.74
C LEU A 33 -28.31 10.85 -6.68
N PRO A 34 -29.11 10.64 -7.74
CA PRO A 34 -30.57 10.76 -7.70
C PRO A 34 -31.25 9.54 -7.05
N ALA A 35 -32.44 9.75 -6.50
CA ALA A 35 -33.24 8.76 -5.79
C ALA A 35 -33.76 7.62 -6.69
N ARG A 36 -33.88 6.43 -6.11
CA ARG A 36 -34.30 5.16 -6.74
C ARG A 36 -35.82 5.11 -7.00
N PRO A 37 -36.28 4.51 -8.11
CA PRO A 37 -37.60 3.88 -8.17
C PRO A 37 -37.53 2.38 -7.83
N ALA A 38 -38.70 1.86 -7.44
CA ALA A 38 -38.94 0.55 -6.82
C ALA A 38 -38.78 -0.65 -7.77
N ARG A 39 -38.58 -1.83 -7.16
CA ARG A 39 -38.39 -3.13 -7.79
C ARG A 39 -39.73 -3.77 -8.15
N ASP A 40 -39.84 -4.29 -9.36
CA ASP A 40 -40.80 -5.35 -9.70
C ASP A 40 -40.07 -6.63 -10.10
N GLY A 41 -40.62 -7.74 -9.60
CA GLY A 41 -40.04 -9.08 -9.68
C GLY A 41 -40.18 -9.73 -11.05
N TYR A 42 -39.28 -10.68 -11.31
CA TYR A 42 -39.40 -11.59 -12.45
C TYR A 42 -39.00 -12.99 -12.00
N ALA A 43 -39.83 -13.97 -12.34
CA ALA A 43 -39.67 -15.39 -12.04
C ALA A 43 -39.66 -16.23 -13.32
N GLY A 44 -38.79 -17.24 -13.32
CA GLY A 44 -38.82 -18.44 -14.17
C GLY A 44 -37.83 -18.47 -15.35
N PRO A 45 -37.58 -19.64 -15.98
CA PRO A 45 -37.91 -21.02 -15.59
C PRO A 45 -36.70 -21.99 -15.59
N SER A 46 -36.90 -23.17 -15.00
CA SER A 46 -35.99 -24.32 -15.01
C SER A 46 -36.10 -25.15 -16.30
N ALA A 47 -35.00 -25.73 -16.77
CA ALA A 47 -34.97 -26.81 -17.78
C ALA A 47 -33.64 -27.61 -17.70
N PRO A 48 -33.47 -28.76 -18.38
CA PRO A 48 -33.38 -30.08 -17.75
C PRO A 48 -31.99 -30.73 -17.87
N GLY A 49 -31.85 -31.86 -17.18
CA GLY A 49 -30.62 -32.65 -17.11
C GLY A 49 -30.21 -33.31 -18.43
N LEU A 50 -28.90 -33.40 -18.63
CA LEU A 50 -28.25 -34.23 -19.63
C LEU A 50 -27.10 -34.99 -18.95
N GLN A 51 -27.28 -36.32 -18.88
CA GLN A 51 -26.23 -37.29 -18.60
C GLN A 51 -25.33 -37.39 -19.84
N GLY A 52 -24.03 -37.30 -19.64
CA GLY A 52 -23.03 -37.43 -20.71
C GLY A 52 -21.68 -37.89 -20.14
N HIS A 53 -21.33 -39.13 -20.51
CA HIS A 53 -20.11 -39.90 -20.27
C HIS A 53 -18.84 -39.17 -19.80
N GLY A 54 -18.35 -39.61 -18.63
CA GLY A 54 -17.04 -39.26 -18.10
C GLY A 54 -15.90 -39.81 -18.95
N ARG A 55 -15.21 -38.92 -19.65
CA ARG A 55 -13.77 -39.06 -19.85
C ARG A 55 -13.10 -38.33 -18.70
N ASP A 56 -12.37 -39.09 -17.89
CA ASP A 56 -11.61 -38.60 -16.76
C ASP A 56 -10.40 -37.80 -17.27
N VAL A 57 -10.66 -36.57 -17.71
CA VAL A 57 -9.62 -35.57 -17.92
C VAL A 57 -9.26 -35.08 -16.53
N ARG A 58 -8.29 -35.73 -15.89
CA ARG A 58 -7.50 -35.05 -14.86
C ARG A 58 -6.88 -33.84 -15.55
N ARG A 59 -7.57 -32.70 -15.50
CA ARG A 59 -6.98 -31.41 -15.80
C ARG A 59 -5.83 -31.30 -14.82
N ASP A 60 -4.60 -31.30 -15.32
CA ASP A 60 -3.42 -31.00 -14.53
C ASP A 60 -3.72 -29.72 -13.74
N ALA A 61 -3.87 -29.87 -12.42
CA ALA A 61 -4.03 -28.73 -11.56
C ALA A 61 -2.78 -27.86 -11.75
N PRO A 62 -2.92 -26.53 -11.88
CA PRO A 62 -1.75 -25.66 -12.03
C PRO A 62 -0.82 -25.90 -10.84
N ASP A 63 0.45 -26.16 -11.13
CA ASP A 63 1.47 -26.23 -10.09
C ASP A 63 1.68 -24.82 -9.51
N LEU A 64 1.26 -24.63 -8.26
CA LEU A 64 1.37 -23.38 -7.52
C LEU A 64 2.55 -23.39 -6.54
N SER A 65 3.44 -24.39 -6.63
CA SER A 65 4.61 -24.51 -5.75
C SER A 65 5.77 -23.59 -6.14
N HIS A 66 5.70 -22.96 -7.31
CA HIS A 66 6.71 -22.03 -7.80
C HIS A 66 6.07 -20.78 -8.41
N PRO A 67 6.75 -19.61 -8.35
CA PRO A 67 6.20 -18.40 -8.93
C PRO A 67 6.19 -18.49 -10.45
N LEU A 68 5.16 -17.93 -11.09
CA LEU A 68 5.07 -17.90 -12.54
C LEU A 68 6.07 -16.90 -13.13
N GLY A 69 6.75 -17.30 -14.22
CA GLY A 69 7.50 -16.36 -15.04
C GLY A 69 6.57 -15.30 -15.66
N ALA A 70 7.08 -14.09 -15.90
CA ALA A 70 6.23 -12.93 -16.26
C ALA A 70 5.19 -13.17 -17.38
N PRO A 71 5.52 -13.81 -18.53
CA PRO A 71 4.53 -14.06 -19.58
C PRO A 71 3.43 -15.05 -19.15
N LYS A 72 3.80 -16.07 -18.34
CA LYS A 72 2.85 -17.05 -17.81
C LYS A 72 1.94 -16.42 -16.76
N LEU A 73 2.50 -15.56 -15.91
CA LEU A 73 1.75 -14.84 -14.89
C LEU A 73 0.72 -13.89 -15.52
N GLU A 74 1.12 -13.13 -16.53
CA GLU A 74 0.23 -12.22 -17.26
C GLU A 74 -0.95 -12.99 -17.87
N ALA A 75 -0.66 -14.11 -18.56
CA ALA A 75 -1.69 -14.98 -19.12
C ALA A 75 -2.60 -15.60 -18.05
N ALA A 76 -2.04 -16.03 -16.91
CA ALA A 76 -2.80 -16.59 -15.79
C ALA A 76 -3.76 -15.55 -15.19
N LEU A 77 -3.27 -14.35 -14.85
CA LEU A 77 -4.10 -13.23 -14.37
C LEU A 77 -5.15 -12.81 -15.42
N ALA A 78 -4.79 -12.82 -16.70
CA ALA A 78 -5.70 -12.53 -17.80
C ALA A 78 -6.75 -13.64 -18.02
N ALA A 79 -6.56 -14.86 -17.51
CA ALA A 79 -7.56 -15.93 -17.52
C ALA A 79 -8.46 -15.92 -16.27
N THR A 80 -7.94 -15.45 -15.12
CA THR A 80 -8.66 -15.33 -13.86
C THR A 80 -9.77 -14.26 -13.92
N ARG A 81 -10.93 -14.51 -13.32
CA ARG A 81 -12.08 -13.58 -13.29
C ARG A 81 -12.73 -13.59 -11.91
N PHE A 82 -13.09 -12.40 -11.42
CA PHE A 82 -13.97 -12.30 -10.27
C PHE A 82 -15.33 -12.92 -10.58
N ARG A 83 -15.77 -13.89 -9.77
CA ARG A 83 -16.99 -14.68 -10.05
C ARG A 83 -18.30 -13.91 -9.88
N HIS A 84 -18.27 -12.72 -9.29
CA HIS A 84 -19.44 -11.89 -9.05
C HIS A 84 -19.44 -10.66 -9.97
N GLN A 85 -20.62 -10.04 -10.13
CA GLN A 85 -20.73 -8.79 -10.87
C GLN A 85 -20.23 -7.61 -10.03
N PHE A 86 -19.42 -6.74 -10.65
CA PHE A 86 -19.04 -5.48 -10.03
C PHE A 86 -20.24 -4.55 -9.89
N ARG A 87 -20.37 -3.90 -8.74
CA ARG A 87 -21.32 -2.79 -8.58
C ARG A 87 -20.88 -1.64 -9.47
N ARG A 88 -21.82 -0.83 -9.96
CA ARG A 88 -21.54 0.30 -10.87
C ARG A 88 -20.38 1.19 -10.39
N TYR A 89 -20.33 1.52 -9.10
CA TYR A 89 -19.26 2.36 -8.56
C TYR A 89 -17.89 1.66 -8.54
N GLN A 90 -17.85 0.33 -8.37
CA GLN A 90 -16.61 -0.45 -8.44
C GLN A 90 -16.08 -0.48 -9.88
N ALA A 91 -16.98 -0.68 -10.85
CA ALA A 91 -16.64 -0.64 -12.27
C ALA A 91 -16.08 0.75 -12.67
N LEU A 92 -16.75 1.83 -12.26
CA LEU A 92 -16.28 3.20 -12.51
C LEU A 92 -14.91 3.48 -11.86
N ALA A 93 -14.67 2.96 -10.64
CA ALA A 93 -13.37 3.08 -9.99
C ALA A 93 -12.27 2.34 -10.78
N LEU A 94 -12.53 1.11 -11.21
CA LEU A 94 -11.60 0.32 -12.02
C LEU A 94 -11.29 0.98 -13.36
N GLU A 95 -12.30 1.49 -14.06
CA GLU A 95 -12.08 2.25 -15.30
C GLU A 95 -11.24 3.52 -15.08
N ALA A 96 -11.42 4.20 -13.94
CA ALA A 96 -10.60 5.37 -13.60
C ALA A 96 -9.14 4.97 -13.34
N ILE A 97 -8.90 3.83 -12.69
CA ILE A 97 -7.56 3.26 -12.49
C ILE A 97 -6.93 2.93 -13.85
N ASP A 98 -7.64 2.21 -14.72
CA ASP A 98 -7.18 1.84 -16.05
C ASP A 98 -6.78 3.08 -16.87
N ARG A 99 -7.64 4.11 -16.87
CA ARG A 99 -7.35 5.39 -17.54
C ARG A 99 -6.14 6.12 -16.96
N ALA A 100 -5.91 6.05 -15.66
CA ALA A 100 -4.75 6.69 -15.03
C ALA A 100 -3.45 6.03 -15.50
N PHE A 101 -3.38 4.70 -15.46
CA PHE A 101 -2.21 3.95 -15.90
C PHE A 101 -2.00 4.03 -17.42
N ALA A 102 -3.06 4.00 -18.23
CA ALA A 102 -2.96 4.21 -19.68
C ALA A 102 -2.40 5.59 -20.06
N ARG A 103 -2.56 6.60 -19.20
CA ARG A 103 -1.95 7.94 -19.33
C ARG A 103 -0.52 8.01 -18.78
N GLY A 104 0.08 6.88 -18.42
CA GLY A 104 1.43 6.81 -17.85
C GLY A 104 1.52 7.32 -16.41
N LYS A 105 0.41 7.46 -15.68
CA LYS A 105 0.49 7.82 -14.26
C LYS A 105 1.07 6.65 -13.46
N PRO A 106 2.09 6.88 -12.60
CA PRO A 106 2.72 5.79 -11.86
C PRO A 106 1.88 5.33 -10.65
N ARG A 107 0.84 6.07 -10.28
CA ARG A 107 0.04 5.86 -9.07
C ARG A 107 -1.42 6.25 -9.30
N ALA A 108 -2.33 5.58 -8.59
CA ALA A 108 -3.74 5.91 -8.51
C ALA A 108 -4.21 5.82 -7.05
N TYR A 109 -5.07 6.76 -6.62
CA TYR A 109 -5.62 6.79 -5.27
C TYR A 109 -7.13 6.59 -5.33
N VAL A 110 -7.63 5.60 -4.57
CA VAL A 110 -9.06 5.28 -4.50
C VAL A 110 -9.55 5.54 -3.09
N VAL A 111 -10.50 6.45 -2.95
CA VAL A 111 -11.21 6.69 -1.69
C VAL A 111 -12.59 6.11 -1.80
N ALA A 112 -12.92 5.15 -0.93
CA ALA A 112 -14.23 4.54 -0.88
C ALA A 112 -14.68 4.31 0.56
N PRO A 113 -15.99 4.40 0.88
CA PRO A 113 -16.49 4.14 2.23
C PRO A 113 -16.21 2.70 2.70
N PRO A 114 -16.23 2.43 4.03
CA PRO A 114 -16.20 1.06 4.55
C PRO A 114 -17.27 0.18 3.90
N GLY A 115 -16.95 -1.09 3.63
CA GLY A 115 -17.88 -2.05 3.02
C GLY A 115 -18.16 -1.85 1.51
N SER A 116 -17.50 -0.90 0.85
CA SER A 116 -17.62 -0.68 -0.60
C SER A 116 -16.88 -1.71 -1.47
N GLY A 117 -16.11 -2.63 -0.87
CA GLY A 117 -15.33 -3.63 -1.59
C GLY A 117 -14.02 -3.09 -2.16
N LYS A 118 -13.28 -2.26 -1.39
CA LYS A 118 -11.92 -1.81 -1.72
C LYS A 118 -10.99 -2.97 -2.07
N THR A 119 -11.08 -4.07 -1.31
CA THR A 119 -10.33 -5.31 -1.53
C THR A 119 -10.54 -5.86 -2.94
N VAL A 120 -11.80 -5.96 -3.39
CA VAL A 120 -12.15 -6.44 -4.74
C VAL A 120 -11.60 -5.51 -5.82
N ILE A 121 -11.70 -4.19 -5.61
CA ILE A 121 -11.15 -3.20 -6.55
C ILE A 121 -9.63 -3.36 -6.68
N GLY A 122 -8.91 -3.51 -5.57
CA GLY A 122 -7.45 -3.65 -5.59
C GLY A 122 -6.98 -4.97 -6.21
N LEU A 123 -7.64 -6.09 -5.89
CA LEU A 123 -7.35 -7.39 -6.50
C LEU A 123 -7.60 -7.38 -8.02
N GLU A 124 -8.72 -6.78 -8.44
CA GLU A 124 -9.02 -6.65 -9.86
C GLU A 124 -8.05 -5.69 -10.58
N ALA A 125 -7.55 -4.64 -9.90
CA ALA A 125 -6.51 -3.78 -10.44
C ALA A 125 -5.18 -4.53 -10.63
N ILE A 126 -4.73 -5.31 -9.65
CA ILE A 126 -3.54 -6.19 -9.76
C ILE A 126 -3.70 -7.12 -10.97
N ARG A 127 -4.87 -7.75 -11.08
CA ARG A 127 -5.17 -8.68 -12.16
C ARG A 127 -5.13 -8.02 -13.54
N ARG A 128 -5.71 -6.83 -13.70
CA ARG A 128 -5.70 -6.07 -14.97
C ARG A 128 -4.30 -5.58 -15.36
N LEU A 129 -3.45 -5.28 -14.39
CA LEU A 129 -2.07 -4.85 -14.63
C LEU A 129 -1.14 -6.01 -15.01
N GLY A 130 -1.56 -7.26 -14.82
CA GLY A 130 -0.86 -8.45 -15.33
C GLY A 130 0.51 -8.71 -14.70
N ARG A 131 0.79 -8.12 -13.53
CA ARG A 131 2.07 -8.23 -12.81
C ARG A 131 1.88 -8.89 -11.46
N ARG A 132 2.99 -9.28 -10.82
CA ARG A 132 3.00 -9.72 -9.41
C ARG A 132 2.32 -8.69 -8.53
N GLY A 133 1.54 -9.12 -7.54
CA GLY A 133 0.81 -8.24 -6.64
C GLY A 133 1.43 -8.24 -5.25
N LEU A 134 1.72 -7.07 -4.69
CA LEU A 134 2.07 -6.92 -3.29
C LEU A 134 1.02 -6.03 -2.62
N VAL A 135 0.27 -6.59 -1.69
CA VAL A 135 -0.69 -5.85 -0.86
C VAL A 135 -0.05 -5.62 0.50
N LEU A 136 -0.01 -4.36 0.95
CA LEU A 136 0.36 -4.01 2.32
C LEU A 136 -0.89 -3.56 3.07
N CYS A 137 -1.15 -4.19 4.21
CA CYS A 137 -2.37 -3.97 5.01
C CYS A 137 -2.04 -3.71 6.49
N PRO A 138 -2.97 -3.12 7.27
CA PRO A 138 -2.68 -2.68 8.64
C PRO A 138 -2.46 -3.82 9.63
N ASN A 139 -3.08 -4.99 9.43
CA ASN A 139 -3.00 -6.11 10.35
C ASN A 139 -3.36 -7.44 9.68
N THR A 140 -3.14 -8.53 10.40
CA THR A 140 -3.38 -9.91 9.95
C THR A 140 -4.85 -10.24 9.69
N ALA A 141 -5.80 -9.57 10.35
CA ALA A 141 -7.22 -9.76 10.07
C ALA A 141 -7.60 -9.24 8.68
N VAL A 142 -7.11 -8.04 8.31
CA VAL A 142 -7.28 -7.49 6.96
C VAL A 142 -6.50 -8.33 5.94
N GLN A 143 -5.29 -8.79 6.28
CA GLN A 143 -4.50 -9.70 5.45
C GLN A 143 -5.29 -10.96 5.07
N ALA A 144 -5.90 -11.64 6.05
CA ALA A 144 -6.73 -12.81 5.83
C ALA A 144 -7.96 -12.50 4.95
N GLN A 145 -8.55 -11.31 5.10
CA GLN A 145 -9.66 -10.88 4.25
C GLN A 145 -9.26 -10.75 2.78
N TRP A 146 -8.06 -10.20 2.48
CA TRP A 146 -7.55 -10.12 1.11
C TRP A 146 -7.37 -11.48 0.48
N LEU A 147 -6.77 -12.43 1.20
CA LEU A 147 -6.58 -13.81 0.73
C LEU A 147 -7.93 -14.53 0.54
N ALA A 148 -8.85 -14.41 1.50
CA ALA A 148 -10.19 -14.97 1.37
C ALA A 148 -10.94 -14.39 0.16
N GLN A 149 -10.80 -13.08 -0.10
CA GLN A 149 -11.41 -12.42 -1.24
C GLN A 149 -10.78 -12.87 -2.58
N TRP A 150 -9.51 -13.26 -2.59
CA TRP A 150 -8.86 -13.83 -3.76
C TRP A 150 -9.47 -15.17 -4.18
N CYS A 151 -10.02 -15.96 -3.25
CA CYS A 151 -10.71 -17.22 -3.58
C CYS A 151 -11.93 -17.03 -4.51
N ASP A 152 -12.50 -15.82 -4.58
CA ASP A 152 -13.60 -15.47 -5.49
C ASP A 152 -13.13 -15.27 -6.95
N PHE A 153 -11.83 -15.25 -7.20
CA PHE A 153 -11.23 -15.09 -8.52
C PHE A 153 -10.92 -16.46 -9.13
N GLN A 154 -11.55 -16.81 -10.25
CA GLN A 154 -11.45 -18.16 -10.83
C GLN A 154 -11.00 -18.11 -12.30
N PRO A 155 -10.20 -19.08 -12.78
CA PRO A 155 -9.64 -20.20 -12.03
C PRO A 155 -8.51 -19.76 -11.07
N GLN A 156 -8.26 -20.54 -10.02
CA GLN A 156 -7.17 -20.37 -9.05
C GLN A 156 -5.83 -20.84 -9.64
N VAL A 157 -5.31 -20.09 -10.61
CA VAL A 157 -4.06 -20.38 -11.34
C VAL A 157 -2.89 -19.50 -10.92
N VAL A 158 -3.10 -18.62 -9.94
CA VAL A 158 -2.08 -17.71 -9.41
C VAL A 158 -2.03 -17.89 -7.89
N ALA A 159 -0.86 -18.27 -7.40
CA ALA A 159 -0.61 -18.50 -5.98
C ALA A 159 -0.65 -17.19 -5.20
N ALA A 160 -1.38 -17.19 -4.07
CA ALA A 160 -1.44 -16.08 -3.13
C ALA A 160 -1.00 -16.53 -1.74
N SER A 161 -0.21 -15.70 -1.04
CA SER A 161 0.32 -16.04 0.28
C SER A 161 0.41 -14.84 1.22
N ALA A 162 0.34 -15.13 2.52
CA ALA A 162 0.69 -14.21 3.61
C ALA A 162 2.13 -14.39 4.10
N ASP A 163 2.78 -15.48 3.69
CA ASP A 163 4.17 -15.79 4.02
C ASP A 163 5.10 -15.10 2.99
N PRO A 164 6.01 -14.21 3.42
CA PRO A 164 6.92 -13.49 2.54
C PRO A 164 7.93 -14.38 1.80
N ASP A 165 8.23 -15.55 2.35
CA ASP A 165 9.19 -16.51 1.76
C ASP A 165 8.50 -17.52 0.84
N ALA A 166 7.15 -17.51 0.83
CA ALA A 166 6.40 -18.40 -0.03
C ALA A 166 6.61 -18.04 -1.51
N PRO A 167 6.70 -19.06 -2.39
CA PRO A 167 6.83 -18.87 -3.84
C PRO A 167 5.51 -18.43 -4.49
N ALA A 168 4.97 -17.27 -4.10
CA ALA A 168 3.69 -16.74 -4.56
C ALA A 168 3.85 -15.52 -5.49
N ASP A 169 2.88 -15.34 -6.39
CA ASP A 169 2.83 -14.19 -7.30
C ASP A 169 1.93 -13.05 -6.76
N LEU A 170 1.08 -13.35 -5.79
CA LEU A 170 0.32 -12.40 -5.00
C LEU A 170 0.70 -12.52 -3.52
N LEU A 171 1.47 -11.57 -3.01
CA LEU A 171 1.79 -11.48 -1.59
C LEU A 171 0.87 -10.48 -0.91
N VAL A 172 0.33 -10.86 0.24
CA VAL A 172 -0.44 -9.97 1.11
C VAL A 172 0.30 -9.91 2.44
N LEU A 173 0.99 -8.82 2.72
CA LEU A 173 1.79 -8.62 3.92
C LEU A 173 1.20 -7.51 4.79
N THR A 174 1.58 -7.47 6.06
CA THR A 174 1.27 -6.32 6.92
C THR A 174 2.35 -5.24 6.77
N TYR A 175 2.01 -3.99 7.07
CA TYR A 175 3.03 -2.93 7.15
C TYR A 175 4.13 -3.30 8.17
N GLN A 176 3.76 -3.92 9.29
CA GLN A 176 4.72 -4.38 10.29
C GLN A 176 5.65 -5.47 9.75
N ALA A 177 5.16 -6.41 8.94
CA ALA A 177 6.02 -7.44 8.35
C ALA A 177 7.08 -6.86 7.40
N VAL A 178 6.81 -5.71 6.79
CA VAL A 178 7.80 -5.02 5.92
C VAL A 178 8.72 -4.09 6.73
N CYS A 179 8.27 -3.58 7.88
CA CYS A 179 9.04 -2.61 8.68
C CYS A 179 9.78 -3.24 9.87
N SER A 180 9.36 -4.40 10.34
CA SER A 180 9.73 -4.95 11.65
C SER A 180 9.50 -6.47 11.67
N LEU A 181 10.35 -7.22 10.97
CA LEU A 181 10.51 -8.63 11.34
C LEU A 181 11.32 -8.67 12.64
N GLN A 182 10.74 -9.29 13.67
CA GLN A 182 11.11 -9.15 15.07
C GLN A 182 12.43 -9.89 15.36
N ALA A 183 13.35 -9.17 16.01
CA ALA A 183 14.64 -9.64 16.47
C ALA A 183 14.62 -11.06 17.09
N PRO A 184 15.47 -11.99 16.62
CA PRO A 184 16.06 -12.96 17.52
C PRO A 184 17.08 -12.25 18.42
N ARG A 185 17.04 -12.63 19.69
CA ARG A 185 17.92 -12.19 20.79
C ARG A 185 19.38 -12.00 20.38
N ARG A 186 19.91 -10.79 20.68
CA ARG A 186 21.34 -10.45 20.84
C ARG A 186 22.31 -11.26 19.97
N SER A 187 22.68 -10.75 18.80
CA SER A 187 24.06 -10.83 18.28
C SER A 187 24.23 -9.93 17.06
N ASP A 188 25.32 -9.16 17.07
CA ASP A 188 26.10 -8.60 15.96
C ASP A 188 25.59 -7.39 15.13
N ASP A 189 24.46 -6.75 15.46
CA ASP A 189 23.93 -5.53 14.78
C ASP A 189 24.05 -4.23 15.63
N ASP A 190 25.05 -4.12 16.51
CA ASP A 190 25.22 -2.95 17.39
C ASP A 190 25.55 -1.64 16.62
N ASP A 191 26.00 -1.71 15.37
CA ASP A 191 26.44 -0.54 14.58
C ASP A 191 25.27 0.34 14.08
N ASP A 192 24.17 -0.25 13.58
CA ASP A 192 23.05 0.53 13.00
C ASP A 192 22.18 1.24 14.07
N GLU A 193 22.08 0.66 15.28
CA GLU A 193 21.43 1.33 16.41
C GLU A 193 22.32 2.47 16.96
N SER A 194 23.65 2.35 16.81
CA SER A 194 24.61 3.39 17.20
C SER A 194 24.51 4.68 16.35
N ASP A 195 24.34 4.56 15.03
CA ASP A 195 24.18 5.70 14.11
C ASP A 195 22.90 6.51 14.41
N LEU A 196 21.80 5.79 14.70
CA LEU A 196 20.52 6.39 15.09
C LEU A 196 20.62 7.10 16.44
N ASP A 197 21.37 6.51 17.36
CA ASP A 197 21.64 7.08 18.68
C ASP A 197 22.49 8.34 18.59
N GLU A 198 23.55 8.33 17.79
CA GLU A 198 24.40 9.51 17.57
C GLU A 198 23.56 10.69 17.04
N ARG A 199 22.67 10.43 16.09
CA ARG A 199 21.76 11.47 15.54
C ARG A 199 20.72 11.93 16.55
N ALA A 200 20.19 11.02 17.36
CA ALA A 200 19.27 11.37 18.44
C ALA A 200 19.96 12.27 19.48
N LEU A 201 21.21 11.96 19.85
CA LEU A 201 22.03 12.75 20.75
C LEU A 201 22.35 14.12 20.15
N ALA A 202 22.69 14.20 18.86
CA ALA A 202 22.91 15.46 18.16
C ALA A 202 21.66 16.35 18.16
N LEU A 203 20.47 15.78 17.92
CA LEU A 203 19.21 16.51 17.99
C LEU A 203 18.88 17.00 19.40
N TRP A 204 19.15 16.17 20.41
CA TRP A 204 18.94 16.54 21.81
C TRP A 204 19.88 17.68 22.21
N ARG A 205 21.18 17.55 21.93
CA ARG A 205 22.18 18.61 22.14
C ARG A 205 21.77 19.91 21.47
N ALA A 206 21.38 19.86 20.20
CA ALA A 206 20.93 21.05 19.47
C ALA A 206 19.67 21.70 20.07
N ALA A 207 18.80 20.93 20.71
CA ALA A 207 17.65 21.47 21.44
C ALA A 207 18.08 22.18 22.74
N LEU A 208 18.97 21.58 23.54
CA LEU A 208 19.50 22.21 24.76
C LEU A 208 20.28 23.51 24.46
N VAL A 209 21.07 23.51 23.39
CA VAL A 209 21.78 24.71 22.92
C VAL A 209 20.80 25.80 22.48
N ARG A 210 19.71 25.43 21.80
CA ARG A 210 18.65 26.37 21.41
C ARG A 210 17.94 26.98 22.63
N ASP A 211 17.84 26.22 23.71
CA ASP A 211 17.27 26.66 24.99
C ASP A 211 18.25 27.48 25.84
N GLY A 212 19.47 27.72 25.33
CA GLY A 212 20.44 28.67 25.88
C GLY A 212 21.65 28.06 26.58
N GLN A 213 21.82 26.73 26.57
CA GLN A 213 23.02 26.09 27.10
C GLN A 213 24.21 26.22 26.15
N ALA A 214 25.43 26.27 26.69
CA ALA A 214 26.62 26.10 25.86
C ALA A 214 26.72 24.64 25.37
N GLU A 215 27.37 24.41 24.23
CA GLU A 215 27.42 23.08 23.61
C GLU A 215 28.10 22.02 24.51
N ALA A 216 29.22 22.38 25.16
CA ALA A 216 29.90 21.50 26.10
C ALA A 216 29.03 21.20 27.35
N GLU A 217 28.30 22.19 27.85
CA GLU A 217 27.39 22.01 29.01
C GLU A 217 26.21 21.09 28.66
N ALA A 218 25.70 21.17 27.43
CA ALA A 218 24.65 20.28 26.95
C ALA A 218 25.13 18.82 26.92
N ASP A 219 26.38 18.58 26.51
CA ASP A 219 26.99 17.26 26.47
C ASP A 219 27.17 16.66 27.85
N ASP A 220 27.76 17.44 28.75
CA ASP A 220 27.98 17.04 30.13
C ASP A 220 26.65 16.70 30.79
N SER A 221 25.61 17.53 30.57
CA SER A 221 24.26 17.28 31.09
C SER A 221 23.65 15.97 30.58
N ILE A 222 23.82 15.66 29.29
CA ILE A 222 23.32 14.42 28.70
C ILE A 222 24.10 13.21 29.25
N ALA A 223 25.42 13.32 29.36
CA ALA A 223 26.30 12.27 29.88
C ALA A 223 26.00 11.97 31.36
N GLU A 224 25.82 12.98 32.19
CA GLU A 224 25.43 12.83 33.59
C GLU A 224 24.10 12.08 33.74
N LEU A 225 23.08 12.46 32.95
CA LEU A 225 21.78 11.78 32.96
C LEU A 225 21.89 10.32 32.51
N ARG A 226 22.74 10.03 31.52
CA ARG A 226 23.00 8.68 31.03
C ARG A 226 23.67 7.83 32.10
N ASP A 227 24.76 8.33 32.67
CA ASP A 227 25.62 7.60 33.60
C ASP A 227 24.89 7.38 34.94
N ALA A 228 23.97 8.28 35.31
CA ALA A 228 23.05 8.10 36.43
C ALA A 228 21.91 7.10 36.16
N GLY A 229 21.75 6.60 34.93
CA GLY A 229 20.65 5.73 34.54
C GLY A 229 19.28 6.40 34.67
N SER A 230 19.21 7.72 34.45
CA SER A 230 18.02 8.53 34.72
C SER A 230 16.83 8.13 33.84
N PRO A 231 15.59 8.02 34.39
CA PRO A 231 14.38 7.87 33.59
C PRO A 231 14.20 9.02 32.57
N HIS A 232 14.71 10.22 32.87
CA HIS A 232 14.68 11.35 31.95
C HIS A 232 15.58 11.13 30.73
N TYR A 233 16.74 10.48 30.91
CA TYR A 233 17.58 10.08 29.79
C TYR A 233 16.82 9.14 28.85
N GLN A 234 16.20 8.10 29.40
CA GLN A 234 15.47 7.10 28.62
C GLN A 234 14.29 7.71 27.86
N ALA A 235 13.54 8.61 28.50
CA ALA A 235 12.42 9.30 27.84
C ALA A 235 12.91 10.23 26.72
N ASN A 236 13.96 11.02 26.96
CA ASN A 236 14.49 11.96 25.98
C ASN A 236 15.13 11.25 24.80
N ILE A 237 15.98 10.23 25.02
CA ILE A 237 16.60 9.50 23.92
C ILE A 237 15.55 8.80 23.06
N ALA A 238 14.49 8.24 23.65
CA ALA A 238 13.38 7.66 22.89
C ALA A 238 12.63 8.72 22.05
N TYR A 239 12.40 9.91 22.61
CA TYR A 239 11.80 11.03 21.90
C TYR A 239 12.66 11.48 20.70
N TYR A 240 13.96 11.70 20.91
CA TYR A 240 14.86 12.16 19.85
C TYR A 240 15.17 11.09 18.80
N ARG A 241 15.21 9.79 19.16
CA ARG A 241 15.24 8.68 18.19
C ARG A 241 14.03 8.72 17.27
N ARG A 242 12.84 8.98 17.81
CA ARG A 242 11.62 9.15 16.99
C ARG A 242 11.77 10.31 16.02
N GLN A 243 12.31 11.46 16.47
CA GLN A 243 12.56 12.61 15.59
C GLN A 243 13.61 12.31 14.50
N ALA A 244 14.72 11.65 14.86
CA ALA A 244 15.75 11.24 13.92
C ALA A 244 15.21 10.33 12.81
N ARG A 245 14.36 9.35 13.16
CA ARG A 245 13.68 8.48 12.19
C ARG A 245 12.76 9.25 11.25
N LEU A 246 12.03 10.26 11.75
CA LEU A 246 11.17 11.08 10.91
C LEU A 246 11.98 11.92 9.92
N LEU A 247 13.07 12.55 10.37
CA LEU A 247 13.95 13.33 9.51
C LEU A 247 14.62 12.47 8.44
N LEU A 248 15.01 11.24 8.80
CA LEU A 248 15.49 10.24 7.85
C LEU A 248 14.44 9.90 6.80
N ALA A 249 13.24 9.54 7.23
CA ALA A 249 12.14 9.18 6.34
C ALA A 249 11.70 10.33 5.41
N GLN A 250 11.93 11.58 5.82
CA GLN A 250 11.66 12.78 5.02
C GLN A 250 12.82 13.17 4.10
N GLY A 251 14.02 12.62 4.29
CA GLY A 251 15.16 12.85 3.42
C GLY A 251 15.01 12.16 2.06
N ASP A 252 15.69 12.69 1.04
CA ASP A 252 15.68 12.11 -0.30
C ASP A 252 16.64 10.90 -0.45
N ASP A 253 17.47 10.65 0.57
CA ASP A 253 18.43 9.55 0.58
C ASP A 253 17.76 8.22 0.94
N ARG A 254 17.46 7.45 -0.12
CA ARG A 254 16.79 6.15 0.00
C ARG A 254 17.61 5.12 0.75
N GLU A 255 18.94 5.16 0.68
CA GLU A 255 19.79 4.18 1.37
C GLU A 255 19.72 4.40 2.88
N GLN A 256 19.74 5.66 3.30
CA GLN A 256 19.53 6.02 4.71
C GLN A 256 18.13 5.69 5.22
N VAL A 257 17.09 5.78 4.38
CA VAL A 257 15.75 5.33 4.77
C VAL A 257 15.70 3.80 4.91
N LEU A 258 16.42 3.07 4.06
CA LEU A 258 16.47 1.60 4.14
C LEU A 258 17.29 1.11 5.33
N SER A 259 18.31 1.85 5.79
CA SER A 259 19.08 1.49 6.99
C SER A 259 18.23 1.55 8.27
N LEU A 260 17.12 2.29 8.28
CA LEU A 260 16.15 2.26 9.39
C LEU A 260 15.44 0.91 9.57
N LEU A 261 15.42 0.08 8.54
CA LEU A 261 14.74 -1.20 8.57
C LEU A 261 15.64 -2.26 9.21
N HIS A 262 15.03 -3.22 9.91
CA HIS A 262 15.73 -4.41 10.38
C HIS A 262 16.40 -5.16 9.20
N PRO A 263 17.56 -5.83 9.37
CA PRO A 263 18.23 -6.54 8.28
C PRO A 263 17.34 -7.57 7.56
N GLU A 264 16.46 -8.25 8.29
CA GLU A 264 15.46 -9.16 7.69
C GLU A 264 14.48 -8.42 6.78
N ALA A 265 14.01 -7.23 7.17
CA ALA A 265 13.14 -6.39 6.35
C ALA A 265 13.87 -5.86 5.11
N ARG A 266 15.15 -5.48 5.23
CA ARG A 266 15.99 -5.11 4.07
C ARG A 266 16.14 -6.29 3.10
N SER A 267 16.40 -7.49 3.63
CA SER A 267 16.54 -8.71 2.85
C SER A 267 15.24 -9.07 2.12
N LEU A 268 14.10 -8.96 2.79
CA LEU A 268 12.78 -9.11 2.18
C LEU A 268 12.58 -8.14 1.02
N LEU A 269 12.84 -6.84 1.22
CA LEU A 269 12.71 -5.82 0.17
C LEU A 269 13.66 -6.07 -1.00
N ALA A 270 14.89 -6.53 -0.73
CA ALA A 270 15.85 -6.92 -1.77
C ALA A 270 15.34 -8.11 -2.59
N ASN A 271 14.82 -9.14 -1.95
CA ASN A 271 14.22 -10.32 -2.60
C ASN A 271 12.99 -9.95 -3.45
N LEU A 272 12.12 -9.09 -2.91
CA LEU A 272 10.98 -8.55 -3.66
C LEU A 272 11.45 -7.75 -4.89
N ARG A 273 12.48 -6.92 -4.75
CA ARG A 273 13.03 -6.15 -5.88
C ARG A 273 13.62 -7.04 -6.97
N MET A 274 14.29 -8.13 -6.59
CA MET A 274 14.91 -9.11 -7.51
C MET A 274 13.88 -9.94 -8.27
N SER A 275 12.71 -10.20 -7.69
CA SER A 275 11.67 -11.07 -8.26
C SER A 275 10.78 -10.40 -9.33
N GLY A 276 11.07 -9.15 -9.69
CA GLY A 276 10.50 -8.47 -10.86
C GLY A 276 9.60 -7.28 -10.51
N PRO A 277 8.91 -6.71 -11.50
CA PRO A 277 8.06 -5.55 -11.26
C PRO A 277 6.77 -5.97 -10.53
N TRP A 278 6.51 -5.32 -9.41
CA TRP A 278 5.30 -5.52 -8.60
C TRP A 278 4.27 -4.43 -8.85
N THR A 279 3.00 -4.81 -8.79
CA THR A 279 1.88 -3.90 -8.51
C THR A 279 1.73 -3.80 -7.01
N LEU A 280 2.05 -2.64 -6.45
CA LEU A 280 1.89 -2.34 -5.03
C LEU A 280 0.50 -1.78 -4.73
N VAL A 281 -0.22 -2.41 -3.80
CA VAL A 281 -1.49 -1.93 -3.26
C VAL A 281 -1.30 -1.63 -1.77
N LEU A 282 -1.57 -0.38 -1.39
CA LEU A 282 -1.48 0.08 0.00
C LEU A 282 -2.89 0.23 0.58
N ASP A 283 -3.30 -0.74 1.40
CA ASP A 283 -4.60 -0.71 2.06
C ASP A 283 -4.57 0.16 3.32
N GLU A 284 -5.63 0.92 3.53
CA GLU A 284 -5.73 1.97 4.56
C GLU A 284 -4.51 2.92 4.61
N CYS A 285 -3.93 3.21 3.45
CA CYS A 285 -2.76 4.09 3.29
C CYS A 285 -2.98 5.54 3.73
N HIS A 286 -4.22 5.94 4.03
CA HIS A 286 -4.50 7.24 4.63
C HIS A 286 -3.84 7.40 6.01
N HIS A 287 -3.53 6.29 6.70
CA HIS A 287 -2.68 6.30 7.90
C HIS A 287 -1.21 6.62 7.60
N LEU A 288 -0.74 6.38 6.38
CA LEU A 288 0.65 6.65 5.96
C LEU A 288 0.85 8.10 5.50
N LEU A 289 -0.22 8.78 5.07
CA LEU A 289 -0.18 10.15 4.56
C LEU A 289 -0.34 11.22 5.66
N ALA A 290 -0.48 10.81 6.92
CA ALA A 290 -0.63 11.70 8.07
C ALA A 290 0.70 11.95 8.82
N LEU A 291 1.82 11.52 8.25
CA LEU A 291 3.20 11.79 8.70
C LEU A 291 3.79 12.98 7.94
#